data_AF-A0A0R1G1G1-F1
#
_entry.id   AF-A0A0R1G1G1-F1
#
_cell.length_a   1.000
_cell.length_b   1.000
_cell.length_c   1.000
_cell.angle_alpha   90.00
_cell.angle_beta   90.00
_cell.angle_gamma   90.00
#
_symmetry.space_group_name_H-M   'P 1'
#
loop_
_entity.id
_entity.type
_entity.pdbx_description
1 polymer ?
#
loop_
_entity_poly.entity_id
_entity_poly.type
_entity_poly.pdbx_seq_one_letter_code
_entity_poly.pdbx_strand_id
1 'polypeptide(L)'
;MVMIVGIISSELIMTNVTHANASSDTQVSLKKDAKLYDTQKIKKIKTKSAKKYFGKESLYEKKSAKVKKTTYKLVQSANGTKSGWMKSSDLYVVKRKITTKSKYTLTPRINDSSDLDSRQLTQLSDSQIKSRIRAKFINFVQGQRKKTDNGSWISSNGLNKVAQERANYVDPTMGEASHYTTRDGKRHRQEAAILDGQRMKIVKNQNDIYESNGYATLDKNYYHITDYVNYFNEMITDDGASGDSHKTQLLGNEGNGLRYYGIGLRVIRTNYTVQVNIVILSADTKYR
;
A
#
# COMPACT_ATOMS: atom_id res chain seq x y z
N MET A 1 -9.22 -63.62 -7.54
CA MET A 1 -8.99 -62.84 -6.30
C MET A 1 -8.43 -61.48 -6.71
N VAL A 2 -9.30 -60.49 -6.85
CA VAL A 2 -8.94 -59.15 -7.35
C VAL A 2 -8.84 -58.21 -6.16
N MET A 3 -7.63 -57.69 -5.92
CA MET A 3 -7.33 -56.74 -4.85
C MET A 3 -7.90 -55.37 -5.25
N ILE A 4 -9.03 -54.97 -4.66
CA ILE A 4 -9.55 -53.60 -4.77
C ILE A 4 -8.67 -52.72 -3.90
N VAL A 5 -7.73 -52.01 -4.54
CA VAL A 5 -6.96 -50.94 -3.88
C VAL A 5 -7.90 -49.77 -3.66
N GLY A 6 -8.45 -49.68 -2.44
CA GLY A 6 -9.27 -48.57 -1.99
C GLY A 6 -8.47 -47.27 -2.01
N ILE A 7 -8.80 -46.37 -2.94
CA ILE A 7 -8.38 -44.97 -2.85
C ILE A 7 -9.14 -44.36 -1.67
N ILE A 8 -8.49 -44.24 -0.53
CA ILE A 8 -8.98 -43.44 0.60
C ILE A 8 -8.94 -41.98 0.13
N SER A 9 -10.02 -41.51 -0.49
CA SER A 9 -10.20 -40.10 -0.82
C SER A 9 -10.47 -39.36 0.49
N SER A 10 -9.44 -38.81 1.11
CA SER A 10 -9.58 -37.90 2.24
C SER A 10 -10.27 -36.61 1.78
N GLU A 11 -11.60 -36.59 1.87
CA GLU A 11 -12.41 -35.39 1.68
C GLU A 11 -12.13 -34.40 2.81
N LEU A 12 -11.26 -33.41 2.57
CA LEU A 12 -11.09 -32.32 3.51
C LEU A 12 -12.25 -31.34 3.34
N ILE A 13 -13.35 -31.54 4.09
CA ILE A 13 -14.53 -30.66 4.16
C ILE A 13 -14.09 -29.23 4.57
N MET A 14 -14.71 -28.21 3.97
CA MET A 14 -14.37 -26.80 4.20
C MET A 14 -14.95 -26.36 5.53
N THR A 15 -14.20 -26.47 6.61
CA THR A 15 -14.68 -26.10 7.95
C THR A 15 -14.19 -24.74 8.44
N ASN A 16 -13.33 -24.01 7.71
CA ASN A 16 -12.76 -22.73 8.18
C ASN A 16 -12.38 -21.78 7.02
N VAL A 17 -13.35 -21.29 6.24
CA VAL A 17 -13.09 -20.23 5.24
C VAL A 17 -13.74 -18.93 5.68
N THR A 18 -12.92 -17.95 6.05
CA THR A 18 -13.36 -16.57 6.24
C THR A 18 -13.44 -15.91 4.87
N HIS A 19 -14.65 -15.53 4.47
CA HIS A 19 -14.88 -14.75 3.26
C HIS A 19 -14.84 -13.26 3.62
N ALA A 20 -13.98 -12.51 2.95
CA ALA A 20 -14.06 -11.06 2.96
C ALA A 20 -14.53 -10.61 1.56
N ASN A 21 -15.55 -9.77 1.53
CA ASN A 21 -15.92 -9.08 0.30
C ASN A 21 -14.75 -8.19 -0.11
N ALA A 22 -14.21 -8.39 -1.31
CA ALA A 22 -13.31 -7.41 -1.89
C ALA A 22 -14.20 -6.41 -2.64
N SER A 23 -13.86 -5.12 -2.63
CA SER A 23 -14.62 -4.16 -3.45
C SER A 23 -14.45 -4.55 -4.92
N SER A 24 -15.51 -4.42 -5.72
CA SER A 24 -15.54 -4.77 -7.14
C SER A 24 -14.59 -3.97 -8.05
N ASP A 25 -13.77 -3.12 -7.44
CA ASP A 25 -13.21 -1.93 -8.07
C ASP A 25 -11.66 -1.90 -7.95
N THR A 26 -11.06 -2.95 -7.37
CA THR A 26 -9.61 -3.16 -7.40
C THR A 26 -9.22 -3.83 -8.73
N GLN A 27 -8.60 -3.08 -9.64
CA GLN A 27 -8.11 -3.62 -10.90
C GLN A 27 -6.81 -4.40 -10.67
N VAL A 28 -6.73 -5.59 -11.24
CA VAL A 28 -5.57 -6.50 -11.14
C VAL A 28 -5.05 -6.92 -12.51
N SER A 29 -3.79 -7.34 -12.56
CA SER A 29 -3.13 -7.96 -13.72
C SER A 29 -2.51 -9.30 -13.34
N LEU A 30 -2.28 -10.13 -14.34
CA LEU A 30 -1.80 -11.50 -14.15
C LEU A 30 -0.28 -11.60 -14.27
N LYS A 31 0.34 -12.42 -13.39
CA LYS A 31 1.71 -12.91 -13.59
C LYS A 31 1.79 -13.87 -14.78
N LYS A 32 2.98 -14.00 -15.38
CA LYS A 32 3.25 -14.79 -16.60
C LYS A 32 2.71 -16.22 -16.50
N ASP A 33 2.86 -16.86 -15.34
CA ASP A 33 2.52 -18.27 -15.11
C ASP A 33 1.32 -18.47 -14.16
N ALA A 34 0.47 -17.46 -14.05
CA ALA A 34 -0.67 -17.49 -13.14
C ALA A 34 -1.68 -18.58 -13.55
N LYS A 35 -2.08 -19.39 -12.55
CA LYS A 35 -3.04 -20.49 -12.73
C LYS A 35 -4.44 -20.03 -12.34
N LEU A 36 -5.43 -20.41 -13.15
CA LEU A 36 -6.84 -20.18 -12.86
C LEU A 36 -7.42 -21.37 -12.09
N TYR A 37 -8.21 -21.06 -11.06
CA TYR A 37 -8.91 -22.01 -10.21
C TYR A 37 -10.44 -21.90 -10.40
N ASP A 38 -11.16 -23.04 -10.48
CA ASP A 38 -12.61 -23.15 -10.69
C ASP A 38 -13.41 -22.48 -9.57
N THR A 39 -14.55 -21.94 -9.98
CA THR A 39 -15.49 -21.10 -9.23
C THR A 39 -16.24 -21.84 -8.13
N GLN A 40 -16.49 -23.15 -8.28
CA GLN A 40 -17.38 -23.88 -7.36
C GLN A 40 -16.65 -24.64 -6.24
N LYS A 41 -15.42 -25.11 -6.42
CA LYS A 41 -14.63 -25.80 -5.36
C LYS A 41 -13.12 -25.61 -5.58
N ILE A 42 -12.44 -24.95 -4.63
CA ILE A 42 -10.95 -24.83 -4.58
C ILE A 42 -10.25 -26.21 -4.40
N LYS A 43 -11.01 -27.31 -4.30
CA LYS A 43 -10.52 -28.65 -3.92
C LYS A 43 -10.06 -29.54 -5.08
N LYS A 44 -10.41 -29.25 -6.34
CA LYS A 44 -10.01 -30.09 -7.48
C LYS A 44 -10.12 -29.31 -8.77
N ILE A 45 -9.01 -28.85 -9.35
CA ILE A 45 -9.11 -27.96 -10.51
C ILE A 45 -8.08 -28.29 -11.59
N LYS A 46 -8.59 -28.62 -12.78
CA LYS A 46 -7.86 -28.58 -14.05
C LYS A 46 -7.36 -27.15 -14.28
N THR A 47 -6.05 -26.93 -14.15
CA THR A 47 -5.44 -25.62 -14.33
C THR A 47 -5.51 -25.20 -15.80
N LYS A 48 -6.15 -24.08 -16.10
CA LYS A 48 -5.97 -23.36 -17.37
C LYS A 48 -5.02 -22.20 -17.16
N SER A 49 -4.24 -21.85 -18.19
CA SER A 49 -3.45 -20.61 -18.19
C SER A 49 -4.40 -19.42 -18.04
N ALA A 50 -4.24 -18.64 -16.96
CA ALA A 50 -5.14 -17.51 -16.70
C ALA A 50 -5.07 -16.46 -17.82
N LYS A 51 -3.88 -16.25 -18.42
CA LYS A 51 -3.70 -15.36 -19.57
C LYS A 51 -4.46 -15.84 -20.81
N LYS A 52 -4.53 -17.15 -21.07
CA LYS A 52 -5.34 -17.70 -22.17
C LYS A 52 -6.84 -17.56 -21.91
N TYR A 53 -7.28 -17.69 -20.67
CA TYR A 53 -8.69 -17.59 -20.30
C TYR A 53 -9.22 -16.15 -20.36
N PHE A 54 -8.51 -15.23 -19.72
CA PHE A 54 -8.92 -13.81 -19.63
C PHE A 54 -8.44 -12.95 -20.81
N GLY A 55 -7.43 -13.39 -21.56
CA GLY A 55 -6.91 -12.62 -22.70
C GLY A 55 -6.29 -11.28 -22.27
N LYS A 56 -6.72 -10.19 -22.94
CA LYS A 56 -6.28 -8.81 -22.69
C LYS A 56 -7.31 -7.98 -21.88
N GLU A 57 -8.33 -8.63 -21.32
CA GLU A 57 -9.40 -7.93 -20.58
C GLU A 57 -8.88 -7.31 -19.28
N SER A 58 -9.43 -6.16 -18.90
CA SER A 58 -9.25 -5.60 -17.56
C SER A 58 -9.93 -6.50 -16.53
N LEU A 59 -9.23 -6.77 -15.44
CA LEU A 59 -9.66 -7.71 -14.42
C LEU A 59 -9.84 -6.99 -13.08
N TYR A 60 -10.85 -7.40 -12.32
CA TYR A 60 -11.19 -6.80 -11.03
C TYR A 60 -11.32 -7.87 -9.96
N GLU A 61 -10.79 -7.57 -8.77
CA GLU A 61 -11.04 -8.39 -7.58
C GLU A 61 -12.49 -8.25 -7.13
N LYS A 62 -13.13 -9.36 -6.74
CA LYS A 62 -14.52 -9.37 -6.23
C LYS A 62 -14.63 -9.91 -4.81
N LYS A 63 -13.85 -10.94 -4.48
CA LYS A 63 -13.86 -11.57 -3.15
C LYS A 63 -12.47 -12.09 -2.82
N SER A 64 -12.18 -12.19 -1.54
CA SER A 64 -11.00 -12.92 -1.07
C SER A 64 -11.41 -14.07 -0.16
N ALA A 65 -10.64 -15.15 -0.22
CA ALA A 65 -10.82 -16.33 0.61
C ALA A 65 -9.45 -16.84 1.06
N LYS A 66 -9.33 -17.15 2.35
CA LYS A 66 -8.13 -17.78 2.89
C LYS A 66 -8.36 -19.28 3.01
N VAL A 67 -7.54 -20.07 2.33
CA VAL A 67 -7.57 -21.54 2.41
C VAL A 67 -6.22 -22.00 2.95
N LYS A 68 -6.21 -22.55 4.17
CA LYS A 68 -4.99 -22.83 4.93
C LYS A 68 -4.11 -21.57 5.04
N LYS A 69 -2.87 -21.61 4.56
CA LYS A 69 -1.91 -20.50 4.57
C LYS A 69 -1.92 -19.67 3.28
N THR A 70 -2.78 -19.99 2.32
CA THR A 70 -2.79 -19.32 1.00
C THR A 70 -4.04 -18.47 0.84
N THR A 71 -3.85 -17.20 0.48
CA THR A 71 -4.93 -16.28 0.14
C THR A 71 -5.26 -16.39 -1.35
N TYR A 72 -6.52 -16.61 -1.65
CA TYR A 72 -7.08 -16.62 -2.99
C TYR A 72 -7.97 -15.40 -3.20
N LYS A 73 -7.98 -14.88 -4.42
CA LYS A 73 -8.80 -13.75 -4.86
C LYS A 73 -9.67 -14.21 -6.03
N LEU A 74 -10.97 -13.97 -5.95
CA LEU A 74 -11.90 -14.14 -7.06
C LEU A 74 -11.74 -12.93 -7.97
N VAL A 75 -11.33 -13.19 -9.20
CA VAL A 75 -11.08 -12.18 -10.22
C VAL A 75 -12.16 -12.30 -11.29
N GLN A 76 -12.71 -11.16 -11.74
CA GLN A 76 -13.73 -11.09 -12.78
C GLN A 76 -13.29 -10.14 -13.91
N SER A 77 -13.63 -10.45 -15.15
CA SER A 77 -13.47 -9.52 -16.29
C SER A 77 -14.36 -8.28 -16.16
N ALA A 78 -13.93 -7.18 -16.76
CA ALA A 78 -14.68 -5.90 -16.75
C ALA A 78 -16.14 -6.04 -17.21
N ASN A 79 -16.38 -6.87 -18.24
CA ASN A 79 -17.71 -7.16 -18.79
C ASN A 79 -18.51 -8.20 -17.97
N GLY A 80 -17.98 -8.70 -16.85
CA GLY A 80 -18.64 -9.65 -15.97
C GLY A 80 -18.69 -11.10 -16.47
N THR A 81 -18.34 -11.37 -17.73
CA THR A 81 -18.57 -12.67 -18.39
C THR A 81 -17.66 -13.79 -17.92
N LYS A 82 -16.45 -13.47 -17.43
CA LYS A 82 -15.47 -14.45 -16.98
C LYS A 82 -15.11 -14.20 -15.53
N SER A 83 -15.03 -15.27 -14.74
CA SER A 83 -14.53 -15.19 -13.38
C SER A 83 -13.74 -16.43 -12.99
N GLY A 84 -12.84 -16.29 -12.03
CA GLY A 84 -12.15 -17.44 -11.45
C GLY A 84 -11.25 -17.06 -10.28
N TRP A 85 -10.96 -18.05 -9.45
CA TRP A 85 -10.10 -17.87 -8.30
C TRP A 85 -8.64 -17.90 -8.73
N MET A 86 -7.83 -17.05 -8.10
CA MET A 86 -6.40 -16.98 -8.34
C MET A 86 -5.67 -16.84 -7.01
N LYS A 87 -4.46 -17.35 -6.90
CA LYS A 87 -3.65 -17.03 -5.72
C LYS A 87 -3.38 -15.53 -5.72
N SER A 88 -3.51 -14.88 -4.57
CA SER A 88 -3.17 -13.45 -4.43
C SER A 88 -1.74 -13.16 -4.88
N SER A 89 -0.83 -14.13 -4.69
CA SER A 89 0.57 -14.08 -5.13
C SER A 89 0.76 -14.03 -6.65
N ASP A 90 -0.24 -14.45 -7.43
CA ASP A 90 -0.16 -14.58 -8.88
C ASP A 90 -0.75 -13.35 -9.60
N LEU A 91 -1.21 -12.38 -8.82
CA LEU A 91 -1.78 -11.13 -9.27
C LEU A 91 -0.79 -9.98 -9.06
N TYR A 92 -1.03 -8.88 -9.75
CA TYR A 92 -0.50 -7.56 -9.45
C TYR A 92 -1.69 -6.62 -9.30
N VAL A 93 -1.67 -5.74 -8.31
CA VAL A 93 -2.68 -4.66 -8.23
C VAL A 93 -2.24 -3.55 -9.18
N VAL A 94 -3.14 -3.17 -10.08
CA VAL A 94 -2.89 -2.17 -11.14
C VAL A 94 -3.54 -0.85 -10.79
N LYS A 95 -4.72 -0.87 -10.15
CA LYS A 95 -5.43 0.31 -9.68
C LYS A 95 -6.29 -0.06 -8.49
N ARG A 96 -6.28 0.76 -7.43
CA ARG A 96 -7.18 0.60 -6.28
C ARG A 96 -8.20 1.74 -6.35
N LYS A 97 -9.49 1.42 -6.19
CA LYS A 97 -10.50 2.47 -5.98
C LYS A 97 -10.54 2.82 -4.51
N ILE A 98 -10.54 4.11 -4.26
CA ILE A 98 -10.66 4.73 -2.94
C ILE A 98 -12.11 4.58 -2.49
N THR A 99 -12.33 3.85 -1.41
CA THR A 99 -13.62 3.87 -0.72
C THR A 99 -13.56 4.97 0.33
N THR A 100 -14.14 6.14 0.02
CA THR A 100 -14.34 7.24 0.97
C THR A 100 -15.31 6.82 2.07
N LYS A 101 -14.81 6.09 3.07
CA LYS A 101 -15.49 5.90 4.34
C LYS A 101 -14.87 6.84 5.36
N SER A 102 -15.39 8.07 5.44
CA SER A 102 -15.49 8.83 6.69
C SER A 102 -15.88 10.30 6.46
N LYS A 103 -16.83 10.79 7.26
CA LYS A 103 -17.15 12.22 7.50
C LYS A 103 -16.55 12.74 8.83
N TYR A 104 -15.35 12.32 9.22
CA TYR A 104 -14.71 12.87 10.42
C TYR A 104 -14.10 14.23 10.10
N THR A 105 -14.45 15.27 10.87
CA THR A 105 -13.75 16.55 10.88
C THR A 105 -12.42 16.37 11.60
N LEU A 106 -11.33 16.41 10.83
CA LEU A 106 -9.98 16.17 11.34
C LEU A 106 -9.37 17.50 11.78
N THR A 107 -8.97 17.57 13.04
CA THR A 107 -8.32 18.75 13.63
C THR A 107 -6.82 18.48 13.79
N PRO A 108 -5.94 19.38 13.31
CA PRO A 108 -4.50 19.29 13.51
C PRO A 108 -4.17 19.75 14.93
N ARG A 109 -3.91 18.79 15.83
CA ARG A 109 -3.30 19.11 17.13
C ARG A 109 -2.11 18.20 17.36
N ILE A 110 -0.91 18.77 17.31
CA ILE A 110 0.37 18.07 17.51
C ILE A 110 0.96 18.58 18.83
N ASN A 111 0.78 17.82 19.92
CA ASN A 111 1.31 18.16 21.24
C ASN A 111 2.73 17.59 21.43
N ASP A 112 3.68 18.00 20.58
CA ASP A 112 5.12 17.69 20.71
C ASP A 112 5.90 18.91 20.21
N SER A 113 6.38 19.75 21.15
CA SER A 113 7.13 20.97 20.87
C SER A 113 8.61 20.77 21.21
N SER A 114 9.50 21.10 20.26
CA SER A 114 10.96 21.13 20.40
C SER A 114 11.48 22.47 19.91
N ASP A 115 12.59 22.95 20.49
CA ASP A 115 13.31 24.13 20.01
C ASP A 115 13.71 24.03 18.52
N LEU A 116 13.95 22.82 18.00
CA LEU A 116 14.24 22.57 16.59
C LEU A 116 13.07 22.97 15.68
N ASP A 117 11.85 23.00 16.20
CA ASP A 117 10.65 23.26 15.42
C ASP A 117 10.50 24.74 15.05
N SER A 118 11.16 25.64 15.79
CA SER A 118 11.16 27.10 15.57
C SER A 118 12.43 27.62 14.90
N ARG A 119 13.44 26.77 14.68
CA ARG A 119 14.66 27.14 13.95
C ARG A 119 14.39 27.23 12.45
N GLN A 120 15.08 28.14 11.77
CA GLN A 120 15.09 28.20 10.31
C GLN A 120 15.75 26.94 9.72
N LEU A 121 15.37 26.55 8.50
CA LEU A 121 15.88 25.33 7.86
C LEU A 121 17.38 25.39 7.56
N THR A 122 17.97 26.58 7.46
CA THR A 122 19.42 26.80 7.36
C THR A 122 20.20 26.31 8.56
N GLN A 123 19.58 26.31 9.74
CA GLN A 123 20.23 25.97 11.02
C GLN A 123 20.08 24.48 11.39
N LEU A 124 19.39 23.72 10.56
CA LEU A 124 19.07 22.32 10.81
C LEU A 124 19.83 21.43 9.82
N SER A 125 20.40 20.34 10.31
CA SER A 125 20.92 19.27 9.46
C SER A 125 19.78 18.47 8.82
N ASP A 126 20.07 17.77 7.73
CA ASP A 126 19.08 16.91 7.07
C ASP A 126 18.54 15.82 7.98
N SER A 127 19.36 15.30 8.91
CA SER A 127 18.92 14.31 9.87
C SER A 127 17.94 14.91 10.89
N GLN A 128 18.17 16.14 11.35
CA GLN A 128 17.25 16.87 12.23
C GLN A 128 15.91 17.12 11.53
N ILE A 129 15.94 17.63 10.29
CA ILE A 129 14.74 17.85 9.48
C ILE A 129 13.94 16.55 9.34
N LYS A 130 14.59 15.47 8.87
CA LYS A 130 13.93 14.17 8.67
C LYS A 130 13.35 13.62 9.98
N SER A 131 14.10 13.70 11.08
CA SER A 131 13.66 13.15 12.36
C SER A 131 12.44 13.87 12.90
N ARG A 132 12.43 15.20 12.90
CA ARG A 132 11.31 15.99 13.44
C ARG A 132 10.05 15.90 12.57
N ILE A 133 10.19 15.98 11.25
CA ILE A 133 9.04 15.76 10.32
C ILE A 133 8.43 14.38 10.56
N ARG A 134 9.25 13.32 10.60
CA ARG A 134 8.78 11.96 10.83
C ARG A 134 8.02 11.84 12.15
N ALA A 135 8.59 12.33 13.25
CA ALA A 135 7.97 12.23 14.57
C ALA A 135 6.62 12.94 14.64
N LYS A 136 6.57 14.20 14.20
CA LYS A 136 5.32 15.00 14.23
C LYS A 136 4.24 14.43 13.32
N PHE A 137 4.61 14.01 12.10
CA PHE A 137 3.66 13.39 11.18
C PHE A 137 3.09 12.08 11.73
N ILE A 138 3.93 11.20 12.29
CA ILE A 138 3.47 9.96 12.94
C ILE A 138 2.49 10.26 14.08
N ASN A 139 2.84 11.21 14.95
CA ASN A 139 1.98 11.62 16.06
C ASN A 139 0.62 12.14 15.56
N PHE A 140 0.62 12.92 14.47
CA PHE A 140 -0.61 13.40 13.83
C PHE A 140 -1.46 12.24 13.29
N VAL A 141 -0.89 11.34 12.47
CA VAL A 141 -1.63 10.19 11.91
C VAL A 141 -2.18 9.30 13.02
N GLN A 142 -1.37 9.00 14.04
CA GLN A 142 -1.83 8.21 15.19
C GLN A 142 -2.95 8.92 15.96
N GLY A 143 -2.87 10.24 16.12
CA GLY A 143 -3.92 11.07 16.70
C GLY A 143 -5.23 11.01 15.92
N GLN A 144 -5.18 11.06 14.59
CA GLN A 144 -6.38 10.91 13.76
C GLN A 144 -6.92 9.48 13.78
N ARG A 145 -6.05 8.47 13.73
CA ARG A 145 -6.45 7.07 13.78
C ARG A 145 -7.10 6.68 15.10
N LYS A 146 -6.80 7.33 16.22
CA LYS A 146 -7.55 7.16 17.49
C LYS A 146 -9.04 7.51 17.37
N LYS A 147 -9.42 8.32 16.39
CA LYS A 147 -10.82 8.68 16.09
C LYS A 147 -11.48 7.70 15.12
N THR A 148 -10.76 6.66 14.71
CA THR A 148 -11.22 5.63 13.78
C THR A 148 -11.13 4.25 14.45
N ASP A 149 -12.03 3.33 14.11
CA ASP A 149 -12.00 1.96 14.65
C ASP A 149 -10.92 1.05 14.01
N ASN A 150 -9.97 1.63 13.28
CA ASN A 150 -8.99 0.90 12.44
C ASN A 150 -7.73 0.44 13.20
N GLY A 151 -7.74 0.51 14.52
CA GLY A 151 -6.65 0.05 15.39
C GLY A 151 -5.35 0.87 15.29
N SER A 152 -4.35 0.46 16.07
CA SER A 152 -3.06 1.16 16.17
C SER A 152 -2.23 1.07 14.89
N TRP A 153 -1.53 2.16 14.56
CA TRP A 153 -0.55 2.24 13.48
C TRP A 153 0.85 1.95 14.04
N ILE A 154 1.44 0.83 13.63
CA ILE A 154 2.61 0.22 14.24
C ILE A 154 3.78 0.24 13.26
N SER A 155 4.95 0.71 13.70
CA SER A 155 6.15 0.75 12.86
C SER A 155 6.60 -0.66 12.43
N SER A 156 7.01 -0.78 11.17
CA SER A 156 7.61 -1.97 10.57
C SER A 156 9.00 -1.64 10.02
N ASN A 157 10.03 -2.32 10.54
CA ASN A 157 11.41 -2.12 10.09
C ASN A 157 11.59 -2.45 8.60
N GLY A 158 10.92 -3.51 8.12
CA GLY A 158 10.91 -3.85 6.70
C GLY A 158 10.31 -2.73 5.86
N LEU A 159 9.13 -2.22 6.23
CA LEU A 159 8.52 -1.10 5.52
C LEU A 159 9.36 0.17 5.59
N ASN A 160 10.00 0.49 6.72
CA ASN A 160 10.90 1.64 6.83
C ASN A 160 12.07 1.57 5.84
N LYS A 161 12.67 0.39 5.66
CA LYS A 161 13.75 0.18 4.68
C LYS A 161 13.25 0.42 3.25
N VAL A 162 12.10 -0.16 2.89
CA VAL A 162 11.52 0.00 1.55
C VAL A 162 11.08 1.45 1.30
N ALA A 163 10.43 2.09 2.27
CA ALA A 163 10.00 3.48 2.17
C ALA A 163 11.19 4.42 2.01
N GLN A 164 12.29 4.18 2.74
CA GLN A 164 13.51 4.97 2.58
C GLN A 164 14.17 4.74 1.21
N GLU A 165 14.22 3.51 0.70
CA GLU A 165 14.71 3.24 -0.65
C GLU A 165 13.87 3.98 -1.69
N ARG A 166 12.53 3.92 -1.59
CA ARG A 166 11.61 4.67 -2.45
C ARG A 166 11.83 6.17 -2.38
N ALA A 167 11.95 6.73 -1.17
CA ALA A 167 12.17 8.16 -0.96
C ALA A 167 13.47 8.66 -1.63
N ASN A 168 14.48 7.81 -1.79
CA ASN A 168 15.76 8.18 -2.38
C ASN A 168 15.64 8.58 -3.86
N TYR A 169 14.62 8.13 -4.58
CA TYR A 169 14.51 8.36 -6.02
C TYR A 169 13.13 8.78 -6.51
N VAL A 170 12.05 8.55 -5.75
CA VAL A 170 10.71 8.91 -6.19
C VAL A 170 10.61 10.41 -6.51
N ASP A 171 9.93 10.72 -7.60
CA ASP A 171 9.53 12.07 -7.95
C ASP A 171 8.00 12.18 -7.82
N PRO A 172 7.49 12.74 -6.71
CA PRO A 172 6.06 12.89 -6.50
C PRO A 172 5.38 13.85 -7.50
N THR A 173 6.14 14.70 -8.21
CA THR A 173 5.57 15.62 -9.21
C THR A 173 4.98 14.88 -10.42
N MET A 174 5.36 13.60 -10.60
CA MET A 174 4.80 12.72 -11.64
C MET A 174 3.36 12.26 -11.37
N GLY A 175 2.75 12.69 -10.25
CA GLY A 175 1.39 12.30 -9.86
C GLY A 175 1.26 10.77 -9.73
N GLU A 176 0.20 10.20 -10.30
CA GLU A 176 -0.04 8.74 -10.26
C GLU A 176 1.15 7.92 -10.79
N ALA A 177 1.90 8.43 -11.78
CA ALA A 177 3.03 7.70 -12.36
C ALA A 177 4.19 7.50 -11.37
N SER A 178 4.30 8.34 -10.33
CA SER A 178 5.33 8.22 -9.29
C SER A 178 5.28 6.87 -8.56
N HIS A 179 4.08 6.32 -8.36
CA HIS A 179 3.85 5.04 -7.67
C HIS A 179 4.29 3.82 -8.49
N TYR A 180 4.48 3.96 -9.80
CA TYR A 180 4.78 2.86 -10.71
C TYR A 180 6.16 2.98 -11.35
N THR A 181 6.88 4.07 -11.10
CA THR A 181 8.20 4.32 -11.67
C THR A 181 9.27 3.84 -10.70
N THR A 182 10.12 2.91 -11.15
CA THR A 182 11.22 2.39 -10.31
C THR A 182 12.50 3.20 -10.49
N ARG A 183 13.55 2.86 -9.74
CA ARG A 183 14.80 3.63 -9.67
C ARG A 183 15.50 3.83 -11.01
N ASP A 184 15.25 2.95 -11.99
CA ASP A 184 15.80 3.06 -13.34
C ASP A 184 14.98 3.98 -14.27
N GLY A 185 13.96 4.66 -13.72
CA GLY A 185 13.07 5.55 -14.47
C GLY A 185 12.01 4.83 -15.28
N LYS A 186 11.93 3.49 -15.24
CA LYS A 186 10.91 2.76 -16.00
C LYS A 186 9.62 2.64 -15.23
N ARG A 187 8.52 2.79 -15.97
CA ARG A 187 7.15 2.56 -15.48
C ARG A 187 6.81 1.07 -15.53
N HIS A 188 6.29 0.56 -14.43
CA HIS A 188 5.84 -0.83 -14.29
C HIS A 188 4.33 -0.92 -14.12
N ARG A 189 3.77 -2.13 -14.24
CA ARG A 189 2.36 -2.40 -13.93
C ARG A 189 2.10 -2.62 -12.45
N GLN A 190 3.13 -2.97 -11.70
CA GLN A 190 3.09 -3.18 -10.26
C GLN A 190 3.67 -1.93 -9.59
N GLU A 191 3.13 -1.58 -8.42
CA GLU A 191 3.64 -0.48 -7.61
C GLU A 191 5.13 -0.66 -7.31
N ALA A 192 5.90 0.41 -7.47
CA ALA A 192 7.34 0.43 -7.32
C ALA A 192 7.78 0.07 -5.89
N ALA A 193 7.02 0.46 -4.86
CA ALA A 193 7.30 0.05 -3.48
C ALA A 193 7.27 -1.47 -3.30
N ILE A 194 6.37 -2.19 -3.98
CA ILE A 194 6.33 -3.65 -3.90
C ILE A 194 7.53 -4.26 -4.62
N LEU A 195 7.90 -3.72 -5.79
CA LEU A 195 9.06 -4.16 -6.56
C LEU A 195 10.37 -3.95 -5.79
N ASP A 196 10.52 -2.79 -5.13
CA ASP A 196 11.66 -2.53 -4.25
C ASP A 196 11.70 -3.48 -3.07
N GLY A 197 10.57 -3.67 -2.39
CA GLY A 197 10.46 -4.63 -1.31
C GLY A 197 10.86 -6.05 -1.73
N GLN A 198 10.49 -6.46 -2.94
CA GLN A 198 10.88 -7.75 -3.53
C GLN A 198 12.37 -7.83 -3.83
N ARG A 199 12.93 -6.80 -4.48
CA ARG A 199 14.37 -6.69 -4.76
C ARG A 199 15.20 -6.75 -3.47
N MET A 200 14.72 -6.11 -2.42
CA MET A 200 15.34 -6.10 -1.08
C MET A 200 15.08 -7.38 -0.27
N LYS A 201 14.33 -8.36 -0.81
CA LYS A 201 13.93 -9.60 -0.14
C LYS A 201 13.11 -9.41 1.14
N ILE A 202 12.49 -8.24 1.30
CA ILE A 202 11.60 -7.89 2.42
C ILE A 202 10.17 -8.35 2.11
N VAL A 203 9.73 -8.12 0.87
CA VAL A 203 8.41 -8.52 0.38
C VAL A 203 8.58 -9.78 -0.46
N LYS A 204 7.72 -10.79 -0.23
CA LYS A 204 7.68 -11.97 -1.08
C LYS A 204 6.69 -11.73 -2.22
N ASN A 205 5.62 -12.49 -2.26
CA ASN A 205 4.63 -12.41 -3.34
C ASN A 205 3.39 -11.61 -2.94
N GLN A 206 3.40 -10.96 -1.77
CA GLN A 206 2.29 -10.14 -1.30
C GLN A 206 2.17 -8.85 -2.12
N ASN A 207 0.93 -8.39 -2.31
CA ASN A 207 0.59 -7.10 -2.91
C ASN A 207 -0.31 -6.31 -1.96
N ASP A 208 0.15 -6.08 -0.74
CA ASP A 208 -0.60 -5.44 0.33
C ASP A 208 0.10 -4.19 0.89
N ILE A 209 1.14 -3.71 0.22
CA ILE A 209 1.72 -2.39 0.48
C ILE A 209 0.89 -1.36 -0.27
N TYR A 210 0.58 -0.25 0.39
CA TYR A 210 -0.06 0.93 -0.15
C TYR A 210 0.91 2.09 0.01
N GLU A 211 1.19 2.81 -1.06
CA GLU A 211 2.12 3.93 -1.06
C GLU A 211 1.37 5.26 -1.12
N SER A 212 1.63 6.13 -0.14
CA SER A 212 1.34 7.56 -0.20
C SER A 212 2.66 8.32 -0.33
N ASN A 213 2.81 9.19 -1.31
CA ASN A 213 4.02 9.99 -1.46
C ASN A 213 3.68 11.45 -1.72
N GLY A 214 4.62 12.33 -1.42
CA GLY A 214 4.45 13.77 -1.62
C GLY A 214 5.75 14.52 -1.39
N TYR A 215 5.69 15.82 -1.65
CA TYR A 215 6.83 16.72 -1.48
C TYR A 215 6.35 18.10 -1.05
N ALA A 216 7.25 18.83 -0.40
CA ALA A 216 7.10 20.26 -0.21
C ALA A 216 8.47 20.92 -0.43
N THR A 217 8.48 22.08 -1.06
CA THR A 217 9.68 22.86 -1.34
C THR A 217 9.50 24.24 -0.75
N LEU A 218 10.29 24.55 0.27
CA LEU A 218 10.16 25.76 1.08
C LEU A 218 11.45 26.58 1.01
N ASP A 219 11.34 27.90 1.14
CA ASP A 219 12.50 28.77 1.29
C ASP A 219 13.21 28.46 2.62
N LYS A 220 14.54 28.29 2.55
CA LYS A 220 15.32 27.82 3.70
C LYS A 220 15.44 28.85 4.83
N ASN A 221 15.23 30.14 4.54
CA ASN A 221 15.41 31.24 5.48
C ASN A 221 14.11 31.65 6.20
N TYR A 222 12.95 31.36 5.62
CA TYR A 222 11.66 31.85 6.14
C TYR A 222 10.78 30.77 6.77
N TYR A 223 11.03 29.50 6.46
CA TYR A 223 10.16 28.40 6.89
C TYR A 223 10.80 27.53 7.96
N HIS A 224 9.96 26.67 8.55
CA HIS A 224 10.27 25.83 9.69
C HIS A 224 9.80 24.39 9.47
N ILE A 225 10.12 23.51 10.41
CA ILE A 225 9.66 22.10 10.38
C ILE A 225 8.14 22.00 10.37
N THR A 226 7.46 22.88 11.11
CA THR A 226 5.99 22.85 11.23
C THR A 226 5.31 23.05 9.88
N ASP A 227 5.89 23.84 8.98
CA ASP A 227 5.32 24.09 7.66
C ASP A 227 5.32 22.81 6.81
N TYR A 228 6.42 22.05 6.80
CA TYR A 228 6.44 20.73 6.14
C TYR A 228 5.38 19.79 6.70
N VAL A 229 5.23 19.77 8.03
CA VAL A 229 4.26 18.91 8.68
C VAL A 229 2.84 19.30 8.29
N ASN A 230 2.54 20.60 8.18
CA ASN A 230 1.25 21.06 7.69
C ASN A 230 0.98 20.58 6.25
N TYR A 231 1.94 20.77 5.34
CA TYR A 231 1.83 20.26 3.96
C TYR A 231 1.58 18.75 3.92
N PHE A 232 2.31 17.96 4.72
CA PHE A 232 2.09 16.50 4.71
C PHE A 232 0.79 16.09 5.40
N ASN A 233 0.29 16.87 6.36
CA ASN A 233 -1.01 16.61 6.99
C ASN A 233 -2.17 16.85 6.03
N GLU A 234 -2.00 17.66 4.98
CA GLU A 234 -2.99 17.86 3.91
C GLU A 234 -3.34 16.55 3.18
N MET A 235 -2.43 15.57 3.12
CA MET A 235 -2.74 14.20 2.67
C MET A 235 -3.89 13.53 3.43
N ILE A 236 -4.27 14.06 4.60
CA ILE A 236 -5.38 13.60 5.41
C ILE A 236 -6.48 14.66 5.51
N THR A 237 -6.12 15.95 5.66
CA THR A 237 -7.09 17.02 5.91
C THR A 237 -7.69 17.63 4.65
N ASP A 238 -6.98 17.56 3.51
CA ASP A 238 -7.37 18.16 2.23
C ASP A 238 -6.83 17.36 1.02
N ASP A 239 -7.21 16.08 0.94
CA ASP A 239 -6.72 15.16 -0.08
C ASP A 239 -7.65 15.05 -1.30
N GLY A 240 -8.44 16.11 -1.56
CA GLY A 240 -9.43 16.15 -2.64
C GLY A 240 -8.83 15.91 -4.02
N ALA A 241 -7.61 16.41 -4.25
CA ALA A 241 -6.88 16.23 -5.51
C ALA A 241 -6.56 14.75 -5.82
N SER A 242 -6.40 13.93 -4.79
CA SER A 242 -6.14 12.48 -4.92
C SER A 242 -7.41 11.65 -4.78
N GLY A 243 -8.58 12.30 -4.64
CA GLY A 243 -9.86 11.65 -4.36
C GLY A 243 -9.92 11.00 -2.96
N ASP A 244 -9.21 11.56 -1.97
CA ASP A 244 -9.05 11.04 -0.60
C ASP A 244 -8.29 9.69 -0.51
N SER A 245 -7.43 9.35 -1.47
CA SER A 245 -6.66 8.08 -1.47
C SER A 245 -5.69 8.00 -0.30
N HIS A 246 -4.89 9.03 -0.09
CA HIS A 246 -3.92 9.10 0.98
C HIS A 246 -4.63 9.11 2.32
N LYS A 247 -5.71 9.90 2.43
CA LYS A 247 -6.54 9.95 3.63
C LYS A 247 -7.08 8.57 4.00
N THR A 248 -7.63 7.85 3.03
CA THR A 248 -8.20 6.52 3.23
C THR A 248 -7.12 5.52 3.67
N GLN A 249 -5.96 5.54 3.03
CA GLN A 249 -4.83 4.65 3.36
C GLN A 249 -4.24 4.95 4.75
N LEU A 250 -3.92 6.21 5.02
CA LEU A 250 -3.28 6.63 6.27
C LEU A 250 -4.18 6.44 7.48
N LEU A 251 -5.50 6.64 7.32
CA LEU A 251 -6.47 6.36 8.38
C LEU A 251 -6.83 4.88 8.52
N GLY A 252 -6.36 4.01 7.61
CA GLY A 252 -6.63 2.57 7.67
C GLY A 252 -8.04 2.19 7.24
N ASN A 253 -8.69 3.03 6.43
CA ASN A 253 -10.01 2.76 5.86
C ASN A 253 -9.96 1.85 4.63
N GLU A 254 -8.76 1.35 4.29
CA GLU A 254 -8.47 0.36 3.26
C GLU A 254 -7.92 -0.94 3.89
N GLY A 255 -7.92 -2.03 3.11
CA GLY A 255 -7.42 -3.32 3.57
C GLY A 255 -8.08 -3.83 4.86
N ASN A 256 -7.29 -4.44 5.74
CA ASN A 256 -7.68 -4.86 7.09
C ASN A 256 -7.17 -3.88 8.16
N GLY A 257 -7.28 -2.58 7.88
CA GLY A 257 -6.86 -1.50 8.76
C GLY A 257 -5.48 -0.94 8.45
N LEU A 258 -4.67 -1.56 7.60
CA LEU A 258 -3.30 -1.11 7.27
C LEU A 258 -2.47 -0.80 8.52
N ARG A 259 -2.42 -1.75 9.43
CA ARG A 259 -1.90 -1.57 10.79
C ARG A 259 -0.40 -1.32 10.87
N TYR A 260 0.36 -1.61 9.81
CA TYR A 260 1.80 -1.45 9.80
C TYR A 260 2.26 -0.35 8.87
N TYR A 261 3.27 0.40 9.28
CA TYR A 261 3.81 1.49 8.47
C TYR A 261 5.32 1.51 8.34
N GLY A 262 5.79 2.17 7.29
CA GLY A 262 7.16 2.65 7.16
C GLY A 262 7.21 4.03 6.51
N ILE A 263 8.16 4.87 6.93
CA ILE A 263 8.30 6.25 6.42
C ILE A 263 9.74 6.50 5.96
N GLY A 264 9.88 6.84 4.68
CA GLY A 264 11.11 7.34 4.08
C GLY A 264 11.05 8.84 3.87
N LEU A 265 12.17 9.52 4.09
CA LEU A 265 12.30 10.96 3.82
C LEU A 265 13.60 11.23 3.06
N ARG A 266 13.53 12.08 2.04
CA ARG A 266 14.69 12.61 1.31
C ARG A 266 14.67 14.13 1.38
N VAL A 267 15.80 14.71 1.76
CA VAL A 267 16.02 16.16 1.77
C VAL A 267 16.87 16.50 0.55
N ILE A 268 16.45 17.50 -0.22
CA ILE A 268 17.19 18.05 -1.35
C ILE A 268 17.36 19.54 -1.07
N ARG A 269 18.61 20.02 -1.04
CA ARG A 269 18.90 21.44 -0.79
C ARG A 269 19.33 22.13 -2.07
N THR A 270 18.87 23.36 -2.22
CA THR A 270 19.42 24.33 -3.18
C THR A 270 20.00 25.51 -2.41
N ASN A 271 20.50 26.51 -3.13
CA ASN A 271 20.96 27.75 -2.52
C ASN A 271 19.83 28.53 -1.81
N TYR A 272 18.56 28.31 -2.20
CA TYR A 272 17.43 29.10 -1.72
C TYR A 272 16.38 28.26 -0.99
N THR A 273 16.27 26.98 -1.35
CA THR A 273 15.17 26.13 -0.90
C THR A 273 15.66 24.84 -0.28
N VAL A 274 14.81 24.28 0.57
CA VAL A 274 14.89 22.89 1.00
C VAL A 274 13.63 22.20 0.51
N GLN A 275 13.79 21.12 -0.25
CA GLN A 275 12.72 20.22 -0.62
C GLN A 275 12.77 18.98 0.26
N VAL A 276 11.62 18.56 0.77
CA VAL A 276 11.49 17.29 1.49
C VAL A 276 10.50 16.43 0.73
N ASN A 277 10.93 15.23 0.32
CA ASN A 277 10.04 14.20 -0.20
C ASN A 277 9.73 13.22 0.93
N ILE A 278 8.46 12.87 1.08
CA ILE A 278 7.99 11.83 2.00
C ILE A 278 7.41 10.65 1.22
N VAL A 279 7.74 9.45 1.65
CA VAL A 279 7.09 8.21 1.23
C VAL A 279 6.58 7.51 2.47
N ILE A 280 5.29 7.24 2.50
CA ILE A 280 4.62 6.47 3.54
C ILE A 280 4.13 5.17 2.91
N LEU A 281 4.57 4.06 3.48
CA LEU A 281 4.07 2.74 3.12
C LEU A 281 3.17 2.24 4.25
N SER A 282 1.95 1.85 3.91
CA SER A 282 0.99 1.25 4.84
C SER A 282 0.66 -0.17 4.39
N ALA A 283 0.58 -1.13 5.32
CA ALA A 283 0.27 -2.52 4.99
C ALA A 283 -0.43 -3.27 6.13
N ASP A 284 -1.11 -4.36 5.79
CA ASP A 284 -1.66 -5.31 6.76
C ASP A 284 -0.63 -6.33 7.25
N THR A 285 0.45 -6.53 6.49
CA THR A 285 1.57 -7.42 6.87
C THR A 285 2.67 -6.66 7.61
N LYS A 286 3.11 -7.22 8.74
CA LYS A 286 4.33 -6.76 9.43
C LYS A 286 5.57 -7.29 8.72
N TYR A 287 6.17 -6.46 7.88
CA TYR A 287 7.46 -6.76 7.25
C TYR A 287 8.62 -6.58 8.26
N ARG A 288 9.62 -7.45 8.21
CA ARG A 288 10.78 -7.44 9.11
C ARG A 288 12.05 -7.11 8.32
#